data_AF-A0A6G4EGY4-F1
#
_entry.id   AF-A0A6G4EGY4-F1
#
_cell.length_a   1.000
_cell.length_b   1.000
_cell.length_c   1.000
_cell.angle_alpha   90.00
_cell.angle_beta   90.00
_cell.angle_gamma   90.00
#
_symmetry.space_group_name_H-M   'P 1'
#
loop_
_entity.id
_entity.type
_entity.pdbx_description
1 polymer ?
#
loop_
_entity_poly.entity_id
_entity_poly.type
_entity_poly.pdbx_seq_one_letter_code
_entity_poly.pdbx_strand_id
1 'polypeptide(L)'
;MFKYSIKNLREEDKNFFKDMIPYLSQYIIKYEMKEGDVFIYCDVDNENQIRNCLDNLINMINENILSEKTEKIKTIEDYTSYTTINHSNIYNNLVSRGDVRELAKGSFAYSGLFLDIYEYFERKIDEFACSKFKNIRKIVYPDLHSIQDYIKGRYFENFPHYMMFQTTLKNDMSVYEKFSKCKFDYKSILDEIKTPQNVLRHAACVPVYSLLENEMLDAEEVQSFIVSGKCFRNEEDNIFELSRLNEFYMKEFVFVGDENAVNKMIEISKELIKFWVDIFKLNSKYETANDSFFANNYKKMKFFQIIGESKLEFKAFIPGNKNYIAASSINYHRTHFSKAYNIIDEKGNYCYSACFAFGIERLAYALLSQKGLNIDKWDFETIKEIEKYSKLRSNEK
;
A
#
# COMPACT_ATOMS: atom_id res chain seq x y z
N MET A 1 25.74 -13.68 -14.86
CA MET A 1 25.74 -12.44 -14.05
C MET A 1 26.31 -11.34 -14.92
N PHE A 2 25.61 -10.22 -15.02
CA PHE A 2 26.13 -9.05 -15.75
C PHE A 2 25.99 -7.78 -14.94
N LYS A 3 26.84 -6.80 -15.27
CA LYS A 3 26.86 -5.48 -14.66
C LYS A 3 26.09 -4.49 -15.55
N TYR A 4 25.30 -3.62 -14.91
CA TYR A 4 24.59 -2.53 -15.56
C TYR A 4 24.77 -1.23 -14.75
N SER A 5 25.17 -0.15 -15.41
CA SER A 5 25.53 1.11 -14.75
C SER A 5 24.32 2.01 -14.57
N ILE A 6 24.13 2.53 -13.37
CA ILE A 6 23.08 3.52 -13.03
C ILE A 6 23.68 4.80 -12.45
N LYS A 7 24.98 5.03 -12.66
CA LYS A 7 25.73 6.16 -12.08
C LYS A 7 25.18 7.53 -12.45
N ASN A 8 24.52 7.61 -13.60
CA ASN A 8 23.95 8.85 -14.12
C ASN A 8 22.56 9.17 -13.55
N LEU A 9 21.93 8.26 -12.79
CA LEU A 9 20.65 8.52 -12.15
C LEU A 9 20.83 9.39 -10.89
N ARG A 10 19.86 10.25 -10.62
CA ARG A 10 19.76 10.97 -9.34
C ARG A 10 19.43 9.97 -8.22
N GLU A 11 19.79 10.27 -6.98
CA GLU A 11 19.53 9.36 -5.83
C GLU A 11 18.04 9.01 -5.67
N GLU A 12 17.13 9.97 -5.85
CA GLU A 12 15.68 9.71 -5.78
C GLU A 12 15.22 8.74 -6.87
N ASP A 13 15.80 8.84 -8.08
CA ASP A 13 15.48 7.96 -9.20
C ASP A 13 16.13 6.57 -9.04
N LYS A 14 17.25 6.45 -8.33
CA LYS A 14 17.87 5.15 -8.00
C LYS A 14 16.97 4.31 -7.10
N ASN A 15 16.27 4.93 -6.15
CA ASN A 15 15.31 4.21 -5.30
C ASN A 15 14.12 3.69 -6.12
N PHE A 16 13.55 4.53 -6.98
CA PHE A 16 12.49 4.09 -7.89
C PHE A 16 12.98 2.99 -8.85
N PHE A 17 14.17 3.15 -9.42
CA PHE A 17 14.78 2.13 -10.28
C PHE A 17 14.91 0.79 -9.54
N LYS A 18 15.42 0.83 -8.31
CA LYS A 18 15.55 -0.35 -7.45
C LYS A 18 14.22 -1.05 -7.20
N ASP A 19 13.16 -0.30 -6.91
CA ASP A 19 11.82 -0.83 -6.65
C ASP A 19 11.20 -1.49 -7.88
N MET A 20 11.59 -1.05 -9.09
CA MET A 20 11.04 -1.55 -10.35
C MET A 20 11.74 -2.79 -10.90
N ILE A 21 13.01 -3.05 -10.52
CA ILE A 21 13.78 -4.21 -11.01
C ILE A 21 13.00 -5.53 -10.94
N PRO A 22 12.33 -5.87 -9.81
CA PRO A 22 11.63 -7.16 -9.70
C PRO A 22 10.52 -7.36 -10.74
N TYR A 23 9.99 -6.28 -11.32
CA TYR A 23 8.90 -6.33 -12.29
C TYR A 23 9.38 -6.29 -13.75
N LEU A 24 10.69 -6.18 -14.01
CA LEU A 24 11.22 -5.98 -15.36
C LEU A 24 11.27 -7.27 -16.19
N SER A 25 11.51 -8.41 -15.55
CA SER A 25 11.63 -9.69 -16.24
C SER A 25 11.59 -10.86 -15.25
N GLN A 26 10.78 -11.87 -15.58
CA GLN A 26 10.75 -13.15 -14.87
C GLN A 26 12.08 -13.94 -14.92
N TYR A 27 13.01 -13.54 -15.80
CA TYR A 27 14.31 -14.19 -15.96
C TYR A 27 15.39 -13.63 -15.04
N ILE A 28 15.07 -12.61 -14.24
CA ILE A 28 15.96 -12.11 -13.19
C ILE A 28 15.84 -13.07 -12.01
N ILE A 29 16.93 -13.76 -11.68
CA ILE A 29 17.01 -14.70 -10.55
C ILE A 29 17.30 -13.94 -9.26
N LYS A 30 18.17 -12.93 -9.35
CA LYS A 30 18.61 -12.09 -8.23
C LYS A 30 19.22 -10.80 -8.77
N TYR A 31 19.19 -9.75 -7.96
CA TYR A 31 19.96 -8.54 -8.21
C TYR A 31 20.67 -8.01 -6.95
N GLU A 32 21.76 -7.28 -7.15
CA GLU A 32 22.48 -6.58 -6.09
C GLU A 32 22.83 -5.16 -6.52
N MET A 33 22.60 -4.19 -5.64
CA MET A 33 22.95 -2.79 -5.85
C MET A 33 24.27 -2.49 -5.15
N LYS A 34 25.31 -2.05 -5.89
CA LYS A 34 26.61 -1.65 -5.31
C LYS A 34 27.16 -0.44 -6.07
N GLU A 35 27.54 0.61 -5.34
CA GLU A 35 28.35 1.73 -5.86
C GLU A 35 27.87 2.36 -7.19
N GLY A 36 26.56 2.57 -7.34
CA GLY A 36 25.98 3.15 -8.56
C GLY A 36 25.88 2.18 -9.74
N ASP A 37 26.05 0.88 -9.48
CA ASP A 37 25.86 -0.19 -10.44
C ASP A 37 24.84 -1.20 -9.89
N VAL A 38 24.17 -1.90 -10.80
CA VAL A 38 23.34 -3.08 -10.50
C VAL A 38 23.96 -4.33 -11.12
N PHE A 39 24.06 -5.38 -10.32
CA PHE A 39 24.54 -6.69 -10.72
C PHE A 39 23.33 -7.62 -10.85
N ILE A 40 23.07 -8.08 -12.07
CA ILE A 40 21.92 -8.94 -12.38
C ILE A 40 22.40 -10.38 -12.57
N TYR A 41 21.72 -11.30 -11.90
CA TYR A 41 21.93 -12.74 -12.03
C TYR A 41 20.77 -13.32 -12.86
N CYS A 42 21.11 -13.91 -14.01
CA CYS A 42 20.19 -14.52 -14.96
C CYS A 42 20.95 -15.53 -15.83
N ASP A 43 20.21 -16.35 -16.57
CA ASP A 43 20.77 -17.17 -17.65
C ASP A 43 21.29 -16.29 -18.80
N VAL A 44 22.37 -16.75 -19.44
CA VAL A 44 23.07 -15.98 -20.50
C VAL A 44 22.15 -15.69 -21.68
N ASP A 45 21.29 -16.63 -22.05
CA ASP A 45 20.37 -16.48 -23.18
C ASP A 45 19.35 -15.36 -22.98
N ASN A 46 19.08 -14.96 -21.73
CA ASN A 46 18.12 -13.91 -21.38
C ASN A 46 18.77 -12.54 -21.12
N GLU A 47 20.11 -12.44 -21.14
CA GLU A 47 20.83 -11.21 -20.78
C GLU A 47 20.41 -10.01 -21.66
N ASN A 48 20.35 -10.20 -22.98
CA ASN A 48 19.99 -9.12 -23.91
C ASN A 48 18.56 -8.59 -23.67
N GLN A 49 17.61 -9.49 -23.39
CA GLN A 49 16.24 -9.08 -23.08
C GLN A 49 16.20 -8.23 -21.80
N ILE A 50 16.90 -8.66 -20.75
CA ILE A 50 16.89 -7.95 -19.48
C ILE A 50 17.58 -6.59 -19.62
N ARG A 51 18.69 -6.51 -20.37
CA ARG A 51 19.35 -5.23 -20.69
C ARG A 51 18.41 -4.27 -21.38
N ASN A 52 17.66 -4.72 -22.39
CA ASN A 52 16.65 -3.90 -23.06
C ASN A 52 15.56 -3.40 -22.09
N CYS A 53 15.10 -4.25 -21.15
CA CYS A 53 14.16 -3.81 -20.11
C CYS A 53 14.75 -2.74 -19.18
N LEU A 54 16.01 -2.87 -18.78
CA LEU A 54 16.71 -1.88 -17.95
C LEU A 54 16.91 -0.55 -18.71
N ASP A 55 17.29 -0.62 -19.99
CA ASP A 55 17.43 0.56 -20.84
C ASP A 55 16.09 1.29 -21.01
N ASN A 56 15.00 0.55 -21.21
CA ASN A 56 13.65 1.12 -21.27
C ASN A 56 13.27 1.82 -19.95
N LEU A 57 13.60 1.22 -18.81
CA LEU A 57 13.37 1.83 -17.49
C LEU A 57 14.20 3.11 -17.31
N ILE A 58 15.48 3.11 -17.68
CA ILE A 58 16.32 4.31 -17.63
C ILE A 58 15.78 5.40 -18.56
N ASN A 59 15.38 5.06 -19.79
CA ASN A 59 14.80 6.02 -20.71
C ASN A 59 13.51 6.62 -20.14
N MET A 60 12.63 5.80 -19.56
CA MET A 60 11.42 6.26 -18.88
C MET A 60 11.73 7.22 -17.72
N ILE A 61 12.80 6.95 -16.96
CA ILE A 61 13.26 7.82 -15.87
C ILE A 61 13.83 9.13 -16.43
N ASN A 62 14.74 9.06 -17.40
CA ASN A 62 15.46 10.21 -17.95
C ASN A 62 14.55 11.13 -18.77
N GLU A 63 13.57 10.59 -19.48
CA GLU A 63 12.59 11.42 -20.19
C GLU A 63 11.68 12.22 -19.24
N ASN A 64 11.75 12.03 -17.90
CA ASN A 64 11.16 12.93 -16.90
C ASN A 64 11.99 14.21 -16.68
N ILE A 65 13.23 14.31 -17.18
CA ILE A 65 14.17 15.41 -16.91
C ILE A 65 13.86 16.66 -17.76
N LEU A 66 13.12 16.54 -18.86
CA LEU A 66 12.88 17.64 -19.81
C LEU A 66 11.77 18.63 -19.42
N SER A 67 11.24 18.59 -18.20
CA SER A 67 10.51 19.71 -17.60
C SER A 67 11.26 20.18 -16.34
N GLU A 68 11.82 21.39 -16.36
CA GLU A 68 12.62 22.02 -15.30
C GLU A 68 11.90 22.25 -13.95
N LYS A 69 10.78 21.57 -13.69
CA LYS A 69 10.07 21.55 -12.41
C LYS A 69 9.66 20.11 -12.04
N THR A 70 10.64 19.24 -11.81
CA THR A 70 10.37 18.10 -10.92
C THR A 70 10.47 18.62 -9.49
N GLU A 71 9.33 19.04 -8.92
CA GLU A 71 9.29 19.46 -7.52
C GLU A 71 9.72 18.30 -6.62
N LYS A 72 10.64 18.59 -5.70
CA LYS A 72 11.19 17.61 -4.76
C LYS A 72 10.12 17.16 -3.77
N ILE A 73 10.30 15.95 -3.22
CA ILE A 73 9.55 15.51 -2.04
C ILE A 73 9.63 16.61 -0.98
N LYS A 74 8.46 17.09 -0.56
CA LYS A 74 8.32 18.19 0.39
C LYS A 74 7.83 17.62 1.71
N THR A 75 8.61 17.84 2.77
CA THR A 75 8.17 17.57 4.14
C THR A 75 7.19 18.65 4.56
N ILE A 76 5.95 18.24 4.84
CA ILE A 76 4.85 19.10 5.27
C ILE A 76 4.86 19.25 6.79
N GLU A 77 5.06 18.13 7.50
CA GLU A 77 5.17 18.09 8.96
C GLU A 77 6.36 17.17 9.32
N ASP A 78 7.17 17.59 10.30
CA ASP A 78 8.38 16.89 10.72
C ASP A 78 8.34 16.63 12.22
N TYR A 79 8.36 15.34 12.59
CA TYR A 79 8.37 14.86 13.97
C TYR A 79 9.59 13.96 14.22
N THR A 80 10.66 14.14 13.45
CA THR A 80 11.88 13.32 13.53
C THR A 80 12.72 13.60 14.78
N SER A 81 12.36 14.64 15.54
CA SER A 81 12.97 14.98 16.83
C SER A 81 12.54 14.06 17.97
N TYR A 82 11.43 13.33 17.84
CA TYR A 82 11.03 12.37 18.87
C TYR A 82 12.03 11.21 18.95
N THR A 83 12.43 10.87 20.17
CA THR A 83 13.37 9.77 20.42
C THR A 83 12.62 8.44 20.50
N THR A 84 13.26 7.39 19.98
CA THR A 84 12.71 6.03 20.00
C THR A 84 13.23 5.29 21.23
N ILE A 85 12.40 4.45 21.85
CA ILE A 85 12.76 3.64 23.03
C ILE A 85 13.59 2.43 22.60
N ASN A 86 13.26 1.85 21.44
CA ASN A 86 13.97 0.74 20.84
C ASN A 86 14.73 1.19 19.57
N HIS A 87 15.95 0.70 19.43
CA HIS A 87 16.81 0.95 18.26
C HIS A 87 17.17 -0.32 17.48
N SER A 88 16.79 -1.50 17.99
CA SER A 88 17.10 -2.79 17.38
C SER A 88 16.00 -3.22 16.41
N ASN A 89 16.33 -4.06 15.42
CA ASN A 89 15.31 -4.71 14.61
C ASN A 89 14.54 -5.73 15.48
N ILE A 90 13.20 -5.71 15.39
CA ILE A 90 12.31 -6.54 16.20
C ILE A 90 11.71 -7.74 15.45
N TYR A 91 11.87 -7.83 14.13
CA TYR A 91 11.19 -8.81 13.29
C TYR A 91 11.51 -10.25 13.70
N ASN A 92 12.79 -10.60 13.83
CA ASN A 92 13.20 -11.94 14.24
C ASN A 92 12.68 -12.30 15.65
N ASN A 93 12.53 -11.31 16.53
CA ASN A 93 11.98 -11.52 17.86
C ASN A 93 10.47 -11.78 17.81
N LEU A 94 9.72 -11.04 16.99
CA LEU A 94 8.30 -11.29 16.74
C LEU A 94 8.08 -12.71 16.19
N VAL A 95 8.91 -13.14 15.25
CA VAL A 95 8.86 -14.50 14.68
C VAL A 95 9.18 -15.55 15.74
N SER A 96 10.27 -15.36 16.50
CA SER A 96 10.71 -16.32 17.52
C SER A 96 9.70 -16.49 18.66
N ARG A 97 8.94 -15.43 18.97
CA ARG A 97 7.85 -15.45 19.96
C ARG A 97 6.55 -16.07 19.42
N GLY A 98 6.45 -16.24 18.10
CA GLY A 98 5.23 -16.69 17.43
C GLY A 98 4.16 -15.61 17.27
N ASP A 99 4.46 -14.36 17.62
CA ASP A 99 3.59 -13.19 17.42
C ASP A 99 3.34 -12.95 15.91
N VAL A 100 4.30 -13.33 15.06
CA VAL A 100 4.24 -13.21 13.60
C VAL A 100 4.71 -14.51 12.97
N ARG A 101 3.97 -15.03 11.98
CA ARG A 101 4.34 -16.25 11.25
C ARG A 101 4.07 -16.07 9.76
N GLU A 102 5.10 -16.17 8.93
CA GLU A 102 4.92 -16.17 7.47
C GLU A 102 4.35 -17.53 7.03
N LEU A 103 3.19 -17.51 6.37
CA LEU A 103 2.50 -18.70 5.88
C LEU A 103 2.71 -18.92 4.37
N ALA A 104 2.93 -17.82 3.64
CA ALA A 104 3.34 -17.78 2.24
C ALA A 104 4.17 -16.51 2.02
N LYS A 105 4.95 -16.43 0.93
CA LYS A 105 5.81 -15.27 0.64
C LYS A 105 4.98 -13.96 0.72
N GLY A 106 5.26 -13.13 1.72
CA GLY A 106 4.56 -11.86 1.94
C GLY A 106 3.13 -11.97 2.52
N SER A 107 2.72 -13.11 3.06
CA SER A 107 1.45 -13.33 3.76
C SER A 107 1.67 -13.94 5.15
N PHE A 108 1.07 -13.35 6.16
CA PHE A 108 1.41 -13.57 7.56
C PHE A 108 0.19 -13.82 8.45
N ALA A 109 0.37 -14.67 9.45
CA ALA A 109 -0.51 -14.80 10.61
C ALA A 109 0.04 -14.02 11.80
N TYR A 110 -0.87 -13.47 12.61
CA TYR A 110 -0.56 -12.59 13.73
C TYR A 110 -1.14 -13.13 15.04
N SER A 111 -0.39 -12.99 16.13
CA SER A 111 -0.84 -13.30 17.49
C SER A 111 -0.09 -12.45 18.52
N GLY A 112 -0.41 -12.64 19.80
CA GLY A 112 0.27 -11.99 20.91
C GLY A 112 0.30 -10.47 20.80
N LEU A 113 1.42 -9.86 21.20
CA LEU A 113 1.56 -8.40 21.27
C LEU A 113 1.36 -7.72 19.92
N PHE A 114 1.78 -8.34 18.81
CA PHE A 114 1.58 -7.76 17.49
C PHE A 114 0.08 -7.63 17.16
N LEU A 115 -0.70 -8.68 17.46
CA LEU A 115 -2.14 -8.66 17.24
C LEU A 115 -2.84 -7.63 18.15
N ASP A 116 -2.41 -7.51 19.41
CA ASP A 116 -2.97 -6.49 20.33
C ASP A 116 -2.83 -5.07 19.78
N ILE A 117 -1.65 -4.74 19.23
CA ILE A 117 -1.39 -3.44 18.62
C ILE A 117 -2.11 -3.27 17.28
N TYR A 118 -2.16 -4.33 16.47
CA TYR A 118 -2.94 -4.36 15.23
C TYR A 118 -4.41 -4.02 15.50
N GLU A 119 -5.03 -4.68 16.49
CA GLU A 119 -6.44 -4.46 16.85
C GLU A 119 -6.68 -3.08 17.45
N TYR A 120 -5.72 -2.53 18.20
CA TYR A 120 -5.79 -1.15 18.66
C TYR A 120 -5.97 -0.17 17.49
N PHE A 121 -5.11 -0.23 16.48
CA PHE A 121 -5.21 0.67 15.33
C PHE A 121 -6.53 0.47 14.58
N GLU A 122 -6.91 -0.79 14.35
CA GLU A 122 -8.15 -1.14 13.66
C GLU A 122 -9.39 -0.55 14.35
N ARG A 123 -9.49 -0.69 15.68
CA ARG A 123 -10.60 -0.17 16.48
C ARG A 123 -10.56 1.35 16.65
N LYS A 124 -9.38 1.93 16.86
CA LYS A 124 -9.22 3.38 17.05
C LYS A 124 -9.66 4.17 15.82
N ILE A 125 -9.39 3.65 14.63
CA ILE A 125 -9.82 4.25 13.36
C ILE A 125 -11.36 4.30 13.27
N ASP A 126 -12.06 3.22 13.66
CA ASP A 126 -13.52 3.20 13.70
C ASP A 126 -14.09 4.20 14.70
N GLU A 127 -13.57 4.20 15.94
CA GLU A 127 -14.00 5.14 16.98
C GLU A 127 -13.85 6.59 16.51
N PHE A 128 -12.67 6.93 15.97
CA PHE A 128 -12.40 8.27 15.47
C PHE A 128 -13.43 8.68 14.41
N ALA A 129 -13.63 7.82 13.42
CA ALA A 129 -14.54 8.09 12.32
C ALA A 129 -15.99 8.29 12.79
N CYS A 130 -16.50 7.40 13.64
CA CYS A 130 -17.83 7.50 14.23
C CYS A 130 -18.00 8.77 15.09
N SER A 131 -16.93 9.28 15.71
CA SER A 131 -16.99 10.50 16.52
C SER A 131 -16.92 11.79 15.68
N LYS A 132 -16.30 11.77 14.50
CA LYS A 132 -15.98 12.97 13.71
C LYS A 132 -16.89 13.18 12.50
N PHE A 133 -17.32 12.10 11.85
CA PHE A 133 -18.06 12.18 10.61
C PHE A 133 -19.54 11.86 10.83
N LYS A 134 -20.40 12.82 10.51
CA LYS A 134 -21.85 12.60 10.50
C LYS A 134 -22.21 11.67 9.34
N ASN A 135 -23.05 10.68 9.60
CA ASN A 135 -23.58 9.74 8.60
C ASN A 135 -22.54 8.91 7.84
N ILE A 136 -21.33 8.70 8.40
CA ILE A 136 -20.33 7.85 7.75
C ILE A 136 -20.82 6.39 7.66
N ARG A 137 -20.76 5.81 6.47
CA ARG A 137 -21.23 4.45 6.20
C ARG A 137 -20.08 3.46 6.29
N LYS A 138 -20.14 2.52 7.22
CA LYS A 138 -19.19 1.39 7.26
C LYS A 138 -19.66 0.30 6.30
N ILE A 139 -18.81 -0.05 5.34
CA ILE A 139 -19.12 -1.09 4.34
C ILE A 139 -17.98 -2.12 4.31
N VAL A 140 -18.35 -3.39 4.34
CA VAL A 140 -17.43 -4.51 4.14
C VAL A 140 -17.62 -5.03 2.72
N TYR A 141 -16.56 -4.97 1.92
CA TYR A 141 -16.55 -5.47 0.55
C TYR A 141 -15.86 -6.84 0.47
N PRO A 142 -16.27 -7.71 -0.47
CA PRO A 142 -15.55 -8.95 -0.76
C PRO A 142 -14.12 -8.66 -1.22
N ASP A 143 -13.22 -9.65 -1.15
CA ASP A 143 -11.85 -9.52 -1.64
C ASP A 143 -11.73 -9.79 -3.15
N LEU A 144 -12.74 -10.47 -3.73
CA LEU A 144 -12.82 -10.80 -5.15
C LEU A 144 -13.65 -9.74 -5.89
N HIS A 145 -13.03 -9.11 -6.89
CA HIS A 145 -13.66 -8.06 -7.69
C HIS A 145 -13.66 -8.39 -9.18
N SER A 146 -14.66 -7.89 -9.89
CA SER A 146 -14.77 -8.06 -11.34
C SER A 146 -13.59 -7.41 -12.06
N ILE A 147 -13.02 -8.12 -13.03
CA ILE A 147 -12.04 -7.56 -13.97
C ILE A 147 -12.63 -6.34 -14.72
N GLN A 148 -13.94 -6.32 -14.98
CA GLN A 148 -14.59 -5.22 -15.69
C GLN A 148 -14.53 -3.90 -14.90
N ASP A 149 -14.75 -3.97 -13.59
CA ASP A 149 -14.63 -2.80 -12.70
C ASP A 149 -13.19 -2.28 -12.68
N TYR A 150 -12.22 -3.19 -12.73
CA TYR A 150 -10.81 -2.83 -12.76
C TYR A 150 -10.38 -2.14 -14.05
N ILE A 151 -10.93 -2.58 -15.19
CA ILE A 151 -10.76 -1.93 -16.48
C ILE A 151 -11.41 -0.54 -16.45
N LYS A 152 -12.66 -0.45 -15.98
CA LYS A 152 -13.42 0.81 -15.93
C LYS A 152 -12.75 1.87 -15.06
N GLY A 153 -12.29 1.49 -13.87
CA GLY A 153 -11.52 2.35 -12.96
C GLY A 153 -10.07 2.64 -13.40
N ARG A 154 -9.62 2.04 -14.52
CA ARG A 154 -8.27 2.16 -15.08
C ARG A 154 -7.15 1.69 -14.15
N TYR A 155 -7.43 0.73 -13.28
CA TYR A 155 -6.44 0.23 -12.33
C TYR A 155 -5.34 -0.59 -13.01
N PHE A 156 -5.67 -1.33 -14.07
CA PHE A 156 -4.67 -2.05 -14.88
C PHE A 156 -3.72 -1.13 -15.64
N GLU A 157 -4.18 0.07 -16.01
CA GLU A 157 -3.31 1.06 -16.66
C GLU A 157 -2.29 1.64 -15.67
N ASN A 158 -2.69 1.78 -14.41
CA ASN A 158 -1.91 2.49 -13.39
C ASN A 158 -0.98 1.54 -12.61
N PHE A 159 -1.48 0.36 -12.25
CA PHE A 159 -0.85 -0.56 -11.30
C PHE A 159 -0.76 -2.01 -11.80
N PRO A 160 -0.40 -2.28 -13.07
CA PRO A 160 -0.45 -3.63 -13.63
C PRO A 160 0.44 -4.62 -12.85
N HIS A 161 1.61 -4.17 -12.40
CA HIS A 161 2.58 -4.97 -11.64
C HIS A 161 2.06 -5.48 -10.30
N TYR A 162 1.08 -4.81 -9.67
CA TYR A 162 0.51 -5.27 -8.41
C TYR A 162 -0.61 -6.29 -8.56
N MET A 163 -1.18 -6.46 -9.76
CA MET A 163 -2.42 -7.21 -9.94
C MET A 163 -2.22 -8.70 -9.70
N MET A 164 -3.11 -9.27 -8.88
CA MET A 164 -3.17 -10.71 -8.62
C MET A 164 -4.57 -11.22 -8.99
N PHE A 165 -4.65 -12.28 -9.78
CA PHE A 165 -5.91 -12.79 -10.32
C PHE A 165 -6.38 -14.05 -9.57
N GLN A 166 -7.70 -14.18 -9.43
CA GLN A 166 -8.31 -15.40 -8.91
C GLN A 166 -8.90 -16.23 -10.05
N THR A 167 -8.68 -17.55 -9.99
CA THR A 167 -9.26 -18.51 -10.93
C THR A 167 -9.66 -19.82 -10.22
N THR A 168 -10.31 -20.71 -10.97
CA THR A 168 -10.77 -22.04 -10.53
C THR A 168 -10.36 -23.10 -11.55
N LEU A 169 -10.40 -24.37 -11.16
CA LEU A 169 -10.27 -25.49 -12.09
C LEU A 169 -11.37 -25.43 -13.17
N LYS A 170 -11.06 -25.93 -14.36
CA LYS A 170 -12.05 -26.20 -15.41
C LYS A 170 -13.10 -27.17 -14.87
N ASN A 171 -14.36 -26.98 -15.26
CA ASN A 171 -15.47 -27.83 -14.82
C ASN A 171 -15.51 -29.11 -15.64
N ASP A 172 -14.58 -30.02 -15.38
CA ASP A 172 -14.39 -31.25 -16.12
C ASP A 172 -14.03 -32.40 -15.16
N MET A 173 -14.74 -33.53 -15.29
CA MET A 173 -14.55 -34.68 -14.39
C MET A 173 -13.14 -35.27 -14.47
N SER A 174 -12.53 -35.30 -15.65
CA SER A 174 -11.16 -35.80 -15.81
C SER A 174 -10.15 -34.89 -15.11
N VAL A 175 -10.39 -33.57 -15.13
CA VAL A 175 -9.59 -32.58 -14.40
C VAL A 175 -9.74 -32.79 -12.89
N TYR A 176 -10.95 -32.91 -12.37
CA TYR A 176 -11.17 -33.17 -10.94
C TYR A 176 -10.55 -34.49 -10.49
N GLU A 177 -10.67 -35.56 -11.28
CA GLU A 177 -10.02 -36.83 -11.00
C GLU A 177 -8.50 -36.71 -10.94
N LYS A 178 -7.90 -35.99 -11.90
CA LYS A 178 -6.45 -35.74 -11.94
C LYS A 178 -5.96 -35.06 -10.66
N PHE A 179 -6.66 -34.01 -10.21
CA PHE A 179 -6.33 -33.26 -8.99
C PHE A 179 -6.59 -34.08 -7.71
N SER A 180 -7.71 -34.80 -7.63
CA SER A 180 -8.06 -35.63 -6.46
C SER A 180 -7.04 -36.74 -6.19
N LYS A 181 -6.41 -37.27 -7.26
CA LYS A 181 -5.37 -38.29 -7.18
C LYS A 181 -3.97 -37.70 -7.00
N CYS A 182 -3.84 -36.37 -6.89
CA CYS A 182 -2.58 -35.62 -6.90
C CYS A 182 -1.67 -35.97 -8.10
N LYS A 183 -2.27 -36.34 -9.25
CA LYS A 183 -1.54 -36.76 -10.47
C LYS A 183 -1.41 -35.60 -11.45
N PHE A 184 -0.93 -34.45 -10.99
CA PHE A 184 -0.67 -33.30 -11.86
C PHE A 184 0.70 -32.69 -11.58
N ASP A 185 1.35 -32.21 -12.64
CA ASP A 185 2.50 -31.32 -12.51
C ASP A 185 1.96 -29.90 -12.32
N TYR A 186 2.30 -29.26 -11.19
CA TYR A 186 1.88 -27.90 -10.90
C TYR A 186 2.34 -26.90 -11.98
N LYS A 187 3.41 -27.21 -12.73
CA LYS A 187 3.87 -26.36 -13.85
C LYS A 187 2.89 -26.34 -15.03
N SER A 188 2.05 -27.38 -15.15
CA SER A 188 0.98 -27.49 -16.17
C SER A 188 -0.38 -27.00 -15.68
N ILE A 189 -0.46 -26.40 -14.49
CA ILE A 189 -1.75 -26.01 -13.88
C ILE A 189 -2.57 -25.05 -14.77
N LEU A 190 -1.89 -24.23 -15.58
CA LEU A 190 -2.53 -23.27 -16.48
C LEU A 190 -3.48 -23.94 -17.48
N ASP A 191 -3.16 -25.16 -17.92
CA ASP A 191 -3.98 -25.94 -18.84
C ASP A 191 -5.27 -26.47 -18.18
N GLU A 192 -5.32 -26.46 -16.84
CA GLU A 192 -6.39 -27.08 -16.05
C GLU A 192 -7.29 -26.05 -15.36
N ILE A 193 -6.93 -24.77 -15.39
CA ILE A 193 -7.69 -23.66 -14.80
C ILE A 193 -8.49 -22.88 -15.85
N LYS A 194 -9.50 -22.14 -15.39
CA LYS A 194 -10.26 -21.21 -16.23
C LYS A 194 -9.48 -19.92 -16.44
N THR A 195 -9.87 -19.17 -17.47
CA THR A 195 -9.50 -17.76 -17.57
C THR A 195 -10.02 -17.00 -16.34
N PRO A 196 -9.17 -16.21 -15.65
CA PRO A 196 -9.62 -15.41 -14.53
C PRO A 196 -10.77 -14.47 -14.93
N GLN A 197 -11.78 -14.36 -14.06
CA GLN A 197 -12.86 -13.38 -14.16
C GLN A 197 -12.80 -12.36 -13.02
N ASN A 198 -12.01 -12.66 -11.99
CA ASN A 198 -11.86 -11.85 -10.79
C ASN A 198 -10.40 -11.46 -10.57
N VAL A 199 -10.21 -10.33 -9.91
CA VAL A 199 -8.94 -9.81 -9.42
C VAL A 199 -9.05 -9.59 -7.90
N LEU A 200 -7.97 -9.88 -7.20
CA LEU A 200 -7.83 -9.56 -5.79
C LEU A 200 -7.57 -8.06 -5.64
N ARG A 201 -8.29 -7.39 -4.73
CA ARG A 201 -8.17 -5.92 -4.64
C ARG A 201 -6.79 -5.44 -4.19
N HIS A 202 -6.25 -4.41 -4.83
CA HIS A 202 -4.97 -3.77 -4.45
C HIS A 202 -5.11 -2.58 -3.49
N ALA A 203 -6.33 -2.06 -3.32
CA ALA A 203 -6.70 -0.99 -2.41
C ALA A 203 -8.16 -1.20 -1.95
N ALA A 204 -8.49 -0.78 -0.73
CA ALA A 204 -9.80 -1.07 -0.11
C ALA A 204 -10.90 -0.14 -0.64
N CYS A 205 -10.55 1.07 -1.09
CA CYS A 205 -11.51 2.03 -1.65
C CYS A 205 -12.03 1.70 -3.06
N VAL A 206 -11.36 0.82 -3.81
CA VAL A 206 -11.71 0.48 -5.20
C VAL A 206 -13.22 0.26 -5.43
N PRO A 207 -13.93 -0.49 -4.58
CA PRO A 207 -15.34 -0.81 -4.84
C PRO A 207 -16.30 0.35 -4.58
N VAL A 208 -15.89 1.36 -3.81
CA VAL A 208 -16.76 2.50 -3.43
C VAL A 208 -17.26 3.26 -4.64
N TYR A 209 -16.44 3.39 -5.68
CA TYR A 209 -16.81 4.16 -6.86
C TYR A 209 -17.84 3.44 -7.72
N SER A 210 -17.77 2.11 -7.79
CA SER A 210 -18.79 1.30 -8.47
C SER A 210 -20.14 1.33 -7.73
N LEU A 211 -20.13 1.47 -6.40
CA LEU A 211 -21.36 1.61 -5.61
C LEU A 211 -22.11 2.91 -5.93
N LEU A 212 -21.38 3.96 -6.29
CA LEU A 212 -21.93 5.28 -6.61
C LEU A 212 -22.15 5.47 -8.11
N GLU A 213 -22.10 4.41 -8.90
CA GLU A 213 -22.18 4.53 -10.36
C GLU A 213 -23.52 5.15 -10.80
N ASN A 214 -23.44 6.18 -11.64
CA ASN A 214 -24.57 6.97 -12.14
C ASN A 214 -25.38 7.71 -11.06
N GLU A 215 -24.86 7.81 -9.83
CA GLU A 215 -25.49 8.59 -8.77
C GLU A 215 -25.32 10.09 -9.04
N MET A 216 -26.36 10.85 -8.71
CA MET A 216 -26.34 12.31 -8.63
C MET A 216 -26.35 12.72 -7.16
N LEU A 217 -25.32 13.43 -6.72
CA LEU A 217 -25.15 13.85 -5.33
C LEU A 217 -25.67 15.28 -5.13
N ASP A 218 -26.32 15.51 -3.99
CA ASP A 218 -26.70 16.85 -3.56
C ASP A 218 -25.46 17.73 -3.35
N ALA A 219 -25.53 19.01 -3.72
CA ALA A 219 -24.36 19.89 -3.71
C ALA A 219 -23.72 20.08 -2.32
N GLU A 220 -24.47 19.88 -1.24
CA GLU A 220 -24.01 20.00 0.15
C GLU A 220 -23.62 18.65 0.78
N GLU A 221 -23.89 17.53 0.10
CA GLU A 221 -23.65 16.20 0.64
C GLU A 221 -22.23 15.70 0.33
N VAL A 222 -21.59 15.09 1.33
CA VAL A 222 -20.34 14.33 1.13
C VAL A 222 -20.60 12.88 1.48
N GLN A 223 -20.62 12.04 0.45
CA GLN A 223 -20.70 10.59 0.63
C GLN A 223 -19.44 10.11 1.32
N SER A 224 -19.61 9.64 2.56
CA SER A 224 -18.52 9.30 3.46
C SER A 224 -18.57 7.84 3.83
N PHE A 225 -17.44 7.13 3.68
CA PHE A 225 -17.36 5.70 3.91
C PHE A 225 -16.18 5.32 4.80
N ILE A 226 -16.38 4.31 5.64
CA ILE A 226 -15.29 3.49 6.19
C ILE A 226 -15.28 2.18 5.42
N VAL A 227 -14.18 1.90 4.75
CA VAL A 227 -13.95 0.63 4.06
C VAL A 227 -12.73 -0.05 4.65
N SER A 228 -12.81 -1.37 4.80
CA SER A 228 -11.72 -2.15 5.35
C SER A 228 -11.66 -3.53 4.73
N GLY A 229 -10.45 -4.09 4.67
CA GLY A 229 -10.25 -5.48 4.34
C GLY A 229 -8.86 -5.79 3.82
N LYS A 230 -8.68 -7.03 3.36
CA LYS A 230 -7.40 -7.49 2.81
C LYS A 230 -7.18 -6.91 1.42
N CYS A 231 -5.99 -6.39 1.21
CA CYS A 231 -5.49 -5.90 -0.05
C CYS A 231 -4.28 -6.74 -0.47
N PHE A 232 -4.14 -6.89 -1.78
CA PHE A 232 -3.20 -7.78 -2.41
C PHE A 232 -2.39 -7.02 -3.44
N ARG A 233 -1.07 -7.06 -3.30
CA ARG A 233 -0.13 -6.48 -4.25
C ARG A 233 0.95 -7.50 -4.52
N ASN A 234 1.22 -7.79 -5.79
CA ASN A 234 2.43 -8.54 -6.11
C ASN A 234 3.66 -7.66 -5.88
N GLU A 235 4.33 -7.85 -4.74
CA GLU A 235 5.52 -7.09 -4.36
C GLU A 235 6.83 -7.78 -4.81
N GLU A 236 6.74 -8.98 -5.39
CA GLU A 236 7.90 -9.77 -5.86
C GLU A 236 9.04 -9.85 -4.83
N ASP A 237 10.26 -9.49 -5.21
CA ASP A 237 11.44 -9.46 -4.34
C ASP A 237 11.54 -8.20 -3.48
N ASN A 238 10.57 -7.30 -3.57
CA ASN A 238 10.49 -6.15 -2.68
C ASN A 238 9.86 -6.48 -1.31
N ILE A 239 9.31 -7.69 -1.13
CA ILE A 239 8.76 -8.14 0.15
C ILE A 239 9.84 -8.01 1.23
N PHE A 240 9.49 -7.33 2.33
CA PHE A 240 10.47 -7.03 3.38
C PHE A 240 9.80 -6.93 4.75
N GLU A 241 10.02 -7.97 5.56
CA GLU A 241 9.50 -8.09 6.92
C GLU A 241 7.99 -7.76 6.95
N LEU A 242 7.54 -6.94 7.91
CA LEU A 242 6.18 -6.41 7.99
C LEU A 242 6.03 -5.02 7.38
N SER A 243 7.08 -4.53 6.70
CA SER A 243 7.06 -3.23 6.05
C SER A 243 6.56 -3.30 4.60
N ARG A 244 6.63 -4.45 3.94
CA ARG A 244 6.17 -4.63 2.56
C ARG A 244 5.69 -6.06 2.35
N LEU A 245 4.40 -6.21 2.08
CA LEU A 245 3.65 -7.47 2.12
C LEU A 245 2.89 -7.69 0.82
N ASN A 246 2.71 -8.95 0.43
CA ASN A 246 1.79 -9.29 -0.65
C ASN A 246 0.34 -9.19 -0.20
N GLU A 247 0.05 -9.59 1.03
CA GLU A 247 -1.27 -9.54 1.63
C GLU A 247 -1.23 -8.68 2.90
N PHE A 248 -2.00 -7.60 2.94
CA PHE A 248 -2.06 -6.69 4.07
C PHE A 248 -3.47 -6.17 4.29
N TYR A 249 -3.79 -5.73 5.49
CA TYR A 249 -5.08 -5.17 5.83
C TYR A 249 -5.04 -3.64 5.77
N MET A 250 -5.97 -3.09 5.00
CA MET A 250 -6.12 -1.66 4.83
C MET A 250 -7.46 -1.21 5.34
N LYS A 251 -7.48 -0.03 5.97
CA LYS A 251 -8.70 0.67 6.35
C LYS A 251 -8.63 2.06 5.73
N GLU A 252 -9.72 2.52 5.12
CA GLU A 252 -9.74 3.83 4.47
C GLU A 252 -11.00 4.60 4.82
N PHE A 253 -10.83 5.91 5.03
CA PHE A 253 -11.91 6.87 4.90
C PHE A 253 -12.00 7.30 3.45
N VAL A 254 -13.18 7.21 2.84
CA VAL A 254 -13.40 7.59 1.44
C VAL A 254 -14.49 8.65 1.38
N PHE A 255 -14.21 9.73 0.66
CA PHE A 255 -15.11 10.87 0.53
C PHE A 255 -15.36 11.17 -0.94
N VAL A 256 -16.62 11.40 -1.30
CA VAL A 256 -17.06 11.81 -2.65
C VAL A 256 -18.09 12.94 -2.53
N GLY A 257 -17.87 14.06 -3.21
CA GLY A 257 -18.74 15.23 -3.15
C GLY A 257 -18.07 16.49 -3.71
N ASP A 258 -18.43 17.67 -3.20
CA ASP A 258 -17.76 18.94 -3.53
C ASP A 258 -16.28 18.94 -3.10
N GLU A 259 -15.41 19.60 -3.88
CA GLU A 259 -13.97 19.66 -3.62
C GLU A 259 -13.62 20.23 -2.24
N ASN A 260 -14.23 21.36 -1.85
CA ASN A 260 -13.92 22.00 -0.58
C ASN A 260 -14.43 21.16 0.59
N ALA A 261 -15.62 20.56 0.44
CA ALA A 261 -16.19 19.69 1.45
C ALA A 261 -15.36 18.41 1.64
N VAL A 262 -14.91 17.78 0.56
CA VAL A 262 -14.01 16.61 0.59
C VAL A 262 -12.68 16.96 1.26
N ASN A 263 -12.06 18.08 0.88
CA ASN A 263 -10.80 18.54 1.48
C ASN A 263 -10.94 18.78 3.00
N LYS A 264 -12.08 19.33 3.44
CA LYS A 264 -12.37 19.50 4.87
C LYS A 264 -12.44 18.16 5.61
N MET A 265 -13.04 17.13 5.02
CA MET A 265 -13.07 15.78 5.63
C MET A 265 -11.67 15.16 5.73
N ILE A 266 -10.81 15.39 4.74
CA ILE A 266 -9.42 14.97 4.78
C ILE A 266 -8.63 15.71 5.89
N GLU A 267 -8.82 17.02 6.05
CA GLU A 267 -8.17 17.77 7.14
C GLU A 267 -8.61 17.27 8.53
N ILE A 268 -9.90 16.98 8.71
CA ILE A 268 -10.40 16.34 9.94
C ILE A 268 -9.72 14.98 10.14
N SER A 269 -9.59 14.17 9.08
CA SER A 269 -8.95 12.84 9.16
C SER A 269 -7.50 12.89 9.65
N LYS A 270 -6.74 13.95 9.31
CA LYS A 270 -5.35 14.14 9.76
C LYS A 270 -5.23 14.28 11.28
N GLU A 271 -6.28 14.70 11.98
CA GLU A 271 -6.28 14.81 13.45
C GLU A 271 -5.96 13.46 14.11
N LEU A 272 -6.36 12.33 13.51
CA LEU A 272 -6.06 11.00 14.04
C LEU A 272 -4.56 10.66 13.99
N ILE A 273 -3.89 11.00 12.88
CA ILE A 273 -2.43 10.84 12.76
C ILE A 273 -1.73 11.73 13.78
N LYS A 274 -2.14 12.99 13.90
CA LYS A 274 -1.57 13.93 14.88
C LYS A 274 -1.72 13.42 16.31
N PHE A 275 -2.90 12.90 16.64
CA PHE A 275 -3.14 12.23 17.91
C PHE A 275 -2.14 11.10 18.17
N TRP A 276 -1.93 10.20 17.21
CA TRP A 276 -0.96 9.10 17.37
C TRP A 276 0.48 9.58 17.49
N VAL A 277 0.88 10.58 16.69
CA VAL A 277 2.20 11.21 16.80
C VAL A 277 2.43 11.73 18.21
N ASP A 278 1.44 12.44 18.77
CA ASP A 278 1.57 13.08 20.07
C ASP A 278 1.47 12.11 21.25
N ILE A 279 0.51 11.17 21.22
CA ILE A 279 0.29 10.22 22.32
C ILE A 279 1.42 9.19 22.40
N PHE A 280 1.93 8.74 21.26
CA PHE A 280 2.99 7.73 21.19
C PHE A 280 4.37 8.33 20.99
N LYS A 281 4.52 9.64 20.83
CA LYS A 281 5.80 10.30 20.53
C LYS A 281 6.51 9.63 19.36
N LEU A 282 5.77 9.43 18.25
CA LEU A 282 6.29 8.70 17.09
C LEU A 282 7.27 9.56 16.31
N ASN A 283 8.50 9.06 16.18
CA ASN A 283 9.45 9.57 15.21
C ASN A 283 8.89 9.32 13.80
N SER A 284 8.50 10.39 13.14
CA SER A 284 7.74 10.33 11.90
C SER A 284 7.82 11.63 11.11
N LYS A 285 7.31 11.61 9.88
CA LYS A 285 7.22 12.77 9.01
C LYS A 285 6.04 12.62 8.06
N TYR A 286 5.51 13.75 7.61
CA TYR A 286 4.46 13.83 6.61
C TYR A 286 5.04 14.44 5.34
N GLU A 287 4.99 13.72 4.22
CA GLU A 287 5.67 14.14 2.98
C GLU A 287 4.74 14.05 1.77
N THR A 288 4.99 14.89 0.77
CA THR A 288 4.46 14.64 -0.58
C THR A 288 5.05 13.33 -1.12
N ALA A 289 4.23 12.58 -1.83
CA ALA A 289 4.60 11.27 -2.35
C ALA A 289 4.06 11.08 -3.77
N ASN A 290 4.54 10.03 -4.42
CA ASN A 290 4.00 9.56 -5.69
C ASN A 290 3.84 8.05 -5.62
N ASP A 291 2.86 7.52 -6.33
CA ASP A 291 2.79 6.08 -6.51
C ASP A 291 3.85 5.60 -7.51
N SER A 292 4.29 4.36 -7.32
CA SER A 292 5.14 3.64 -8.26
C SER A 292 4.32 3.14 -9.45
N PHE A 293 3.80 4.05 -10.28
CA PHE A 293 3.05 3.66 -11.49
C PHE A 293 3.93 2.87 -12.47
N PHE A 294 3.29 1.99 -13.24
CA PHE A 294 3.97 1.15 -14.23
C PHE A 294 3.25 1.25 -15.58
N ALA A 295 3.64 2.19 -16.45
CA ALA A 295 3.13 2.31 -17.84
C ALA A 295 3.76 3.47 -18.64
N ASN A 296 3.55 3.47 -19.96
CA ASN A 296 3.84 4.56 -20.93
C ASN A 296 3.32 5.96 -20.52
N ASN A 297 2.36 6.05 -19.58
CA ASN A 297 1.82 7.31 -19.06
C ASN A 297 2.45 7.76 -17.72
N TYR A 298 3.50 7.08 -17.25
CA TYR A 298 4.26 7.41 -16.02
C TYR A 298 4.54 8.90 -15.89
N LYS A 299 4.95 9.55 -17.00
CA LYS A 299 5.24 10.99 -17.07
C LYS A 299 4.06 11.86 -16.65
N LYS A 300 2.89 11.67 -17.27
CA LYS A 300 1.71 12.49 -16.98
C LYS A 300 1.23 12.25 -15.56
N MET A 301 1.18 11.00 -15.14
CA MET A 301 0.64 10.64 -13.82
C MET A 301 1.51 11.12 -12.67
N LYS A 302 2.83 10.87 -12.72
CA LYS A 302 3.77 11.38 -11.72
C LYS A 302 3.80 12.91 -11.70
N PHE A 303 3.81 13.55 -12.87
CA PHE A 303 3.79 15.01 -12.96
C PHE A 303 2.51 15.62 -12.39
N PHE A 304 1.32 15.07 -12.71
CA PHE A 304 0.06 15.50 -12.12
C PHE A 304 -0.02 15.23 -10.62
N GLN A 305 0.61 14.14 -10.14
CA GLN A 305 0.61 13.83 -8.72
C GLN A 305 1.45 14.83 -7.90
N ILE A 306 2.67 15.13 -8.39
CA ILE A 306 3.60 16.07 -7.74
C ILE A 306 3.02 17.48 -7.73
N ILE A 307 2.66 18.02 -8.91
CA ILE A 307 2.17 19.40 -9.03
C ILE A 307 0.83 19.59 -8.33
N GLY A 308 0.00 18.55 -8.32
CA GLY A 308 -1.31 18.60 -7.70
C GLY A 308 -1.31 18.33 -6.20
N GLU A 309 -0.14 18.12 -5.57
CA GLU A 309 0.03 17.58 -4.19
C GLU A 309 -0.96 16.42 -3.91
N SER A 310 -1.22 15.59 -4.93
CA SER A 310 -2.38 14.69 -4.93
C SER A 310 -2.19 13.46 -4.05
N LYS A 311 -0.96 13.25 -3.56
CA LYS A 311 -0.65 12.18 -2.64
C LYS A 311 0.29 12.65 -1.54
N LEU A 312 -0.10 12.36 -0.31
CA LEU A 312 0.69 12.61 0.88
C LEU A 312 0.84 11.32 1.68
N GLU A 313 1.99 11.10 2.30
CA GLU A 313 2.25 9.91 3.12
C GLU A 313 2.71 10.29 4.51
N PHE A 314 2.05 9.70 5.52
CA PHE A 314 2.60 9.61 6.87
C PHE A 314 3.62 8.49 6.91
N LYS A 315 4.89 8.86 7.11
CA LYS A 315 5.98 7.90 7.19
C LYS A 315 6.50 7.81 8.62
N ALA A 316 6.51 6.60 9.16
CA ALA A 316 7.02 6.30 10.50
C ALA A 316 8.40 5.67 10.41
N PHE A 317 9.28 6.03 11.34
CA PHE A 317 10.64 5.52 11.40
C PHE A 317 10.67 4.06 11.90
N ILE A 318 11.50 3.22 11.28
CA ILE A 318 11.83 1.86 11.70
C ILE A 318 13.30 1.85 12.11
N PRO A 319 13.62 1.98 13.42
CA PRO A 319 14.98 2.17 13.89
C PRO A 319 15.97 1.07 13.47
N GLY A 320 15.54 -0.19 13.56
CA GLY A 320 16.38 -1.34 13.21
C GLY A 320 16.85 -1.35 11.75
N ASN A 321 16.09 -0.74 10.86
CA ASN A 321 16.37 -0.68 9.42
C ASN A 321 16.85 0.71 8.97
N LYS A 322 16.87 1.70 9.88
CA LYS A 322 17.24 3.09 9.62
C LYS A 322 16.49 3.71 8.43
N ASN A 323 15.23 3.34 8.26
CA ASN A 323 14.37 3.82 7.17
C ASN A 323 13.01 4.31 7.68
N TYR A 324 12.31 5.04 6.83
CA TYR A 324 10.92 5.46 7.08
C TYR A 324 10.00 4.70 6.14
N ILE A 325 8.88 4.19 6.67
CA ILE A 325 7.89 3.46 5.89
C ILE A 325 6.56 4.21 5.90
N ALA A 326 5.87 4.25 4.76
CA ALA A 326 4.56 4.87 4.65
C ALA A 326 3.50 4.00 5.34
N ALA A 327 3.03 4.43 6.52
CA ALA A 327 2.04 3.70 7.31
C ALA A 327 0.61 4.20 7.04
N SER A 328 0.46 5.38 6.46
CA SER A 328 -0.81 5.95 6.02
C SER A 328 -0.60 6.89 4.83
N SER A 329 -1.63 7.07 4.00
CA SER A 329 -1.62 8.01 2.88
C SER A 329 -2.93 8.74 2.68
N ILE A 330 -2.85 9.95 2.14
CA ILE A 330 -3.97 10.66 1.54
C ILE A 330 -3.82 10.56 0.02
N ASN A 331 -4.90 10.24 -0.67
CA ASN A 331 -4.94 10.20 -2.13
C ASN A 331 -6.10 11.07 -2.63
N TYR A 332 -5.80 12.18 -3.29
CA TYR A 332 -6.75 13.06 -3.94
C TYR A 332 -6.94 12.63 -5.39
N HIS A 333 -7.97 11.84 -5.64
CA HIS A 333 -8.28 11.32 -6.97
C HIS A 333 -8.92 12.37 -7.89
N ARG A 334 -9.40 13.48 -7.31
CA ARG A 334 -10.11 14.54 -8.02
C ARG A 334 -11.33 13.93 -8.72
N THR A 335 -11.45 14.17 -10.03
CA THR A 335 -12.54 13.67 -10.86
C THR A 335 -12.21 12.35 -11.58
N HIS A 336 -11.10 11.67 -11.27
CA HIS A 336 -10.69 10.45 -11.99
C HIS A 336 -11.78 9.36 -11.92
N PHE A 337 -12.21 9.02 -10.70
CA PHE A 337 -13.22 7.97 -10.52
C PHE A 337 -14.64 8.44 -10.85
N SER A 338 -15.00 9.68 -10.52
CA SER A 338 -16.33 10.20 -10.86
C SER A 338 -16.56 10.28 -12.37
N LYS A 339 -15.52 10.57 -13.18
CA LYS A 339 -15.61 10.47 -14.64
C LYS A 339 -15.79 9.04 -15.14
N ALA A 340 -15.10 8.08 -14.52
CA ALA A 340 -15.18 6.67 -14.93
C ALA A 340 -16.55 6.05 -14.61
N TYR A 341 -17.17 6.46 -13.49
CA TYR A 341 -18.43 5.90 -12.98
C TYR A 341 -19.63 6.85 -13.12
N ASN A 342 -19.48 7.98 -13.80
CA ASN A 342 -20.53 8.99 -13.99
C ASN A 342 -21.18 9.45 -12.67
N ILE A 343 -20.35 9.84 -11.70
CA ILE A 343 -20.80 10.39 -10.41
C ILE A 343 -20.83 11.91 -10.52
N ILE A 344 -22.02 12.50 -10.49
CA ILE A 344 -22.21 13.93 -10.79
C ILE A 344 -22.92 14.67 -9.64
N ASP A 345 -22.79 15.99 -9.60
CA ASP A 345 -23.61 16.86 -8.76
C ASP A 345 -24.90 17.28 -9.47
N GLU A 346 -25.82 17.96 -8.76
CA GLU A 346 -27.06 18.51 -9.31
C GLU A 346 -26.86 19.50 -10.47
N LYS A 347 -25.65 20.06 -10.62
CA LYS A 347 -25.29 20.98 -11.71
C LYS A 347 -24.69 20.23 -12.91
N GLY A 348 -24.55 18.92 -12.84
CA GLY A 348 -23.97 18.06 -13.87
C GLY A 348 -22.44 18.04 -13.90
N ASN A 349 -21.76 18.56 -12.88
CA ASN A 349 -20.30 18.45 -12.75
C ASN A 349 -19.91 17.12 -12.11
N TYR A 350 -18.77 16.56 -12.52
CA TYR A 350 -18.24 15.37 -11.86
C TYR A 350 -17.77 15.68 -10.44
N CYS A 351 -18.21 14.87 -9.47
CA CYS A 351 -17.84 15.03 -8.07
C CYS A 351 -16.34 14.84 -7.85
N TYR A 352 -15.80 15.49 -6.83
CA TYR A 352 -14.44 15.26 -6.36
C TYR A 352 -14.40 14.03 -5.45
N SER A 353 -13.31 13.27 -5.47
CA SER A 353 -13.10 12.15 -4.56
C SER A 353 -11.69 12.12 -3.97
N ALA A 354 -11.60 11.67 -2.73
CA ALA A 354 -10.34 11.46 -2.03
C ALA A 354 -10.47 10.30 -1.02
N CYS A 355 -9.35 9.67 -0.68
CA CYS A 355 -9.30 8.73 0.44
C CYS A 355 -8.15 9.02 1.40
N PHE A 356 -8.33 8.57 2.64
CA PHE A 356 -7.33 8.55 3.70
C PHE A 356 -7.13 7.09 4.13
N ALA A 357 -6.02 6.49 3.74
CA ALA A 357 -5.73 5.07 3.92
C ALA A 357 -4.78 4.81 5.10
N PHE A 358 -5.02 3.72 5.81
CA PHE A 358 -4.24 3.25 6.95
C PHE A 358 -3.83 1.80 6.69
N GLY A 359 -2.51 1.53 6.66
CA GLY A 359 -1.98 0.17 6.59
C GLY A 359 -1.79 -0.38 7.99
N ILE A 360 -2.67 -1.28 8.44
CA ILE A 360 -2.74 -1.68 9.85
C ILE A 360 -1.47 -2.41 10.30
N GLU A 361 -0.96 -3.32 9.47
CA GLU A 361 0.31 -4.00 9.73
C GLU A 361 1.47 -3.01 9.87
N ARG A 362 1.54 -1.99 9.01
CA ARG A 362 2.62 -0.99 9.03
C ARG A 362 2.53 -0.08 10.25
N LEU A 363 1.33 0.33 10.65
CA LEU A 363 1.11 1.11 11.87
C LEU A 363 1.55 0.31 13.11
N ALA A 364 1.11 -0.95 13.21
CA ALA A 364 1.48 -1.82 14.31
C ALA A 364 3.00 -2.10 14.35
N TYR A 365 3.58 -2.42 13.19
CA TYR A 365 5.01 -2.68 13.08
C TYR A 365 5.85 -1.45 13.40
N ALA A 366 5.43 -0.26 12.95
CA ALA A 366 6.14 0.98 13.25
C ALA A 366 6.11 1.33 14.74
N LEU A 367 4.94 1.23 15.39
CA LEU A 367 4.83 1.50 16.82
C LEU A 367 5.72 0.55 17.63
N LEU A 368 5.61 -0.76 17.37
CA LEU A 368 6.42 -1.76 18.06
C LEU A 368 7.92 -1.60 17.76
N SER A 369 8.29 -1.21 16.54
CA SER A 369 9.69 -0.97 16.18
C SER A 369 10.29 0.19 16.98
N GLN A 370 9.50 1.22 17.29
CA GLN A 370 9.97 2.37 18.07
C GLN A 370 9.88 2.16 19.58
N LYS A 371 8.87 1.42 20.07
CA LYS A 371 8.66 1.16 21.50
C LYS A 371 9.40 -0.07 22.02
N GLY A 372 9.66 -1.05 21.15
CA GLY A 372 10.22 -2.35 21.49
C GLY A 372 9.16 -3.31 22.05
N LEU A 373 9.55 -4.58 22.23
CA LEU A 373 8.65 -5.65 22.66
C LEU A 373 8.55 -5.82 24.19
N ASN A 374 9.32 -5.03 24.96
CA ASN A 374 9.22 -4.99 26.41
C ASN A 374 8.32 -3.83 26.83
N ILE A 375 7.08 -4.17 27.21
CA ILE A 375 6.03 -3.21 27.57
C ILE A 375 6.40 -2.40 28.81
N ASP A 376 7.17 -2.98 29.74
CA ASP A 376 7.59 -2.28 30.98
C ASP A 376 8.51 -1.08 30.71
N LYS A 377 9.04 -0.97 29.48
CA LYS A 377 9.83 0.17 29.02
C LYS A 377 9.01 1.25 28.32
N TRP A 378 7.72 1.00 28.06
CA TRP A 378 6.87 1.97 27.37
C TRP A 378 6.50 3.11 28.30
N ASP A 379 6.28 4.30 27.73
CA ASP A 379 5.77 5.42 28.51
C ASP A 379 4.31 5.18 28.93
N PHE A 380 3.94 5.80 30.05
CA PHE A 380 2.63 5.66 30.67
C PHE A 380 1.48 6.01 29.72
N GLU A 381 1.62 7.07 28.91
CA GLU A 381 0.56 7.50 28.00
C GLU A 381 0.32 6.49 26.88
N THR A 382 1.38 5.88 26.34
CA THR A 382 1.28 4.78 25.36
C THR A 382 0.51 3.58 25.93
N ILE A 383 0.87 3.12 27.13
CA ILE A 383 0.20 1.99 27.81
C ILE A 383 -1.27 2.33 28.04
N LYS A 384 -1.54 3.48 28.66
CA LYS A 384 -2.88 3.93 29.01
C LYS A 384 -3.80 4.08 27.79
N GLU A 385 -3.29 4.52 26.64
CA GLU A 385 -4.10 4.62 25.42
C GLU A 385 -4.45 3.23 24.87
N ILE A 386 -3.46 2.32 24.79
CA ILE A 386 -3.67 1.00 24.19
C ILE A 386 -4.55 0.11 25.07
N GLU A 387 -4.43 0.22 26.39
CA GLU A 387 -5.24 -0.53 27.36
C GLU A 387 -6.75 -0.24 27.31
N LYS A 388 -7.15 0.83 26.62
CA LYS A 388 -8.58 1.08 26.31
C LYS A 388 -9.15 0.05 25.34
N TYR A 389 -8.32 -0.62 24.55
CA TYR A 389 -8.75 -1.52 23.47
C TYR A 389 -8.23 -2.95 23.60
N SER A 390 -7.04 -3.16 24.17
CA SER A 390 -6.52 -4.50 24.45
C SER A 390 -5.78 -4.56 25.78
N LYS A 391 -5.90 -5.68 26.50
CA LYS A 391 -5.15 -5.90 27.74
C LYS A 391 -3.72 -6.29 27.42
N LEU A 392 -2.80 -5.33 27.56
CA LEU A 392 -1.38 -5.57 27.46
C LEU A 392 -0.92 -6.51 28.58
N ARG A 393 -0.25 -7.61 28.22
CA ARG A 393 0.33 -8.55 29.19
C ARG A 393 1.84 -8.38 29.16
N SER A 394 2.45 -8.09 30.31
CA SER A 394 3.90 -8.13 30.44
C SER A 394 4.38 -9.56 30.17
N ASN A 395 5.54 -9.68 29.50
CA ASN A 395 6.16 -10.97 29.23
C ASN A 395 6.87 -11.49 30.49
N GLU A 396 6.11 -11.82 31.52
CA GLU A 396 6.55 -12.69 32.59
C GLU A 396 5.70 -13.96 32.57
N LYS A 397 6.22 -14.98 31.88
CA LYS A 397 6.11 -16.40 32.23
C LYS A 397 7.19 -17.21 31.52
#